data_AF-A0A922DPM0-F1
#
_entry.id   AF-A0A922DPM0-F1
#
_cell.length_a   1.000
_cell.length_b   1.000
_cell.length_c   1.000
_cell.angle_alpha   90.00
_cell.angle_beta   90.00
_cell.angle_gamma   90.00
#
_symmetry.space_group_name_H-M   'P 1'
#
loop_
_entity.id
_entity.type
_entity.pdbx_description
1 polymer ?
#
loop_
_entity_poly.entity_id
_entity_poly.type
_entity_poly.pdbx_seq_one_letter_code
_entity_poly.pdbx_strand_id
1 'polypeptide(L)'
;MEDPRKSSMRFFSDQNLCHADILPPSEIRARIEVAVLNFLRILASPTPAISDLPLINRRSSNSRACKGLLTQVSCIFLSHSFCTRSLMRANTAKAFIRVWKVMEMCFGVLVQEKRVTQRELFYKLLCDSPDYFTSQLQVNRTIQDVVALLQCSRYSLGIMASSRGLVAGRLLLQEPNQEVVDCSECGLSGHAISGDLNRLETLILKTDARYIIVVEKVSSLLKLSNNHL
;
A
#
# COMPACT_ATOMS: atom_id res chain seq x y z
N MET A 1 -15.18 -12.26 28.60
CA MET A 1 -16.07 -11.35 27.86
C MET A 1 -15.23 -10.76 26.74
N GLU A 2 -15.12 -11.50 25.65
CA GLU A 2 -14.27 -11.16 24.50
C GLU A 2 -15.08 -10.39 23.45
N ASP A 3 -14.45 -9.40 22.83
CA ASP A 3 -15.03 -8.50 21.84
C ASP A 3 -15.46 -9.27 20.57
N PRO A 4 -16.75 -9.25 20.18
CA PRO A 4 -17.28 -10.08 19.09
C PRO A 4 -16.76 -9.70 17.69
N ARG A 5 -15.92 -8.66 17.56
CA ARG A 5 -15.28 -8.30 16.28
C ARG A 5 -14.09 -9.16 15.89
N LYS A 6 -13.55 -9.98 16.79
CA LYS A 6 -12.35 -10.81 16.51
C LYS A 6 -12.63 -12.19 15.93
N SER A 7 -13.89 -12.62 15.79
CA SER A 7 -14.22 -14.04 15.54
C SER A 7 -14.92 -14.39 14.22
N SER A 8 -14.85 -13.55 13.18
CA SER A 8 -15.54 -13.85 11.89
C SER A 8 -14.63 -14.05 10.67
N MET A 9 -13.30 -14.19 10.84
CA MET A 9 -12.36 -14.29 9.70
C MET A 9 -11.63 -15.63 9.57
N ARG A 10 -12.30 -16.77 9.74
CA ARG A 10 -11.63 -18.08 9.55
C ARG A 10 -12.47 -19.15 8.87
N PHE A 11 -13.06 -18.88 7.71
CA PHE A 11 -13.38 -19.96 6.75
C PHE A 11 -13.28 -19.45 5.30
N PHE A 12 -12.06 -19.08 4.90
CA PHE A 12 -11.63 -19.19 3.51
C PHE A 12 -10.78 -20.45 3.45
N SER A 13 -11.25 -21.51 2.79
CA SER A 13 -10.51 -22.75 2.58
C SER A 13 -9.27 -22.57 1.69
N ASP A 14 -9.04 -21.37 1.15
CA ASP A 14 -7.87 -21.00 0.37
C ASP A 14 -6.82 -20.29 1.25
N GLN A 15 -6.06 -21.07 2.02
CA GLN A 15 -5.03 -20.58 2.96
C GLN A 15 -3.83 -19.84 2.30
N ASN A 16 -3.87 -19.55 1.00
CA ASN A 16 -2.78 -18.90 0.28
C ASN A 16 -3.23 -17.58 -0.38
N LEU A 17 -4.09 -16.81 0.29
CA LEU A 17 -4.33 -15.42 -0.08
C LEU A 17 -3.07 -14.60 0.25
N CYS A 18 -2.51 -13.96 -0.79
CA CYS A 18 -1.46 -12.96 -0.59
C CYS A 18 -2.06 -11.78 0.18
N HIS A 19 -1.85 -11.77 1.49
CA HIS A 19 -2.29 -10.71 2.38
C HIS A 19 -1.13 -9.77 2.72
N ALA A 20 -1.47 -8.56 3.14
CA ALA A 20 -0.51 -7.53 3.50
C ALA A 20 -1.08 -6.78 4.71
N ASP A 21 -0.47 -7.00 5.88
CA ASP A 21 -0.97 -6.45 7.13
C ASP A 21 -0.44 -5.04 7.40
N ILE A 22 -1.17 -4.26 8.17
CA ILE A 22 -0.68 -2.99 8.72
C ILE A 22 0.10 -3.31 9.99
N LEU A 23 1.42 -3.31 9.87
CA LEU A 23 2.37 -3.65 10.94
C LEU A 23 3.11 -2.41 11.46
N PRO A 24 3.57 -2.43 12.72
CA PRO A 24 4.35 -1.33 13.30
C PRO A 24 5.75 -1.22 12.67
N PRO A 25 6.36 0.00 12.67
CA PRO A 25 7.68 0.23 12.09
C PRO A 25 8.81 -0.68 12.64
N SER A 26 8.77 -1.05 13.92
CA SER A 26 9.76 -1.95 14.54
C SER A 26 9.76 -3.34 13.90
N GLU A 27 8.58 -3.90 13.66
CA GLU A 27 8.44 -5.22 13.07
C GLU A 27 8.89 -5.23 11.60
N ILE A 28 8.55 -4.18 10.84
CA ILE A 28 9.00 -4.07 9.45
C ILE A 28 10.52 -3.93 9.35
N ARG A 29 11.13 -3.13 10.22
CA ARG A 29 12.59 -3.03 10.28
C ARG A 29 13.23 -4.39 10.56
N ALA A 30 12.72 -5.13 11.53
CA ALA A 30 13.20 -6.49 11.82
C ALA A 30 13.02 -7.44 10.62
N ARG A 31 11.88 -7.40 9.90
CA ARG A 31 11.66 -8.22 8.70
C ARG A 31 12.66 -7.87 7.58
N ILE A 32 12.95 -6.58 7.37
CA ILE A 32 13.95 -6.14 6.40
C ILE A 32 15.36 -6.62 6.81
N GLU A 33 15.73 -6.44 8.08
CA GLU A 33 17.02 -6.89 8.61
C GLU A 33 17.21 -8.40 8.45
N VAL A 34 16.19 -9.20 8.81
CA VAL A 34 16.22 -10.66 8.62
C VAL A 34 16.39 -11.03 7.15
N ALA A 35 15.68 -10.35 6.24
CA ALA A 35 15.82 -10.59 4.79
C ALA A 35 17.25 -10.28 4.31
N VAL A 36 17.83 -9.16 4.73
CA VAL A 36 19.21 -8.76 4.38
C VAL A 36 20.22 -9.73 4.99
N LEU A 37 20.10 -10.07 6.26
CA LEU A 37 20.99 -11.03 6.94
C LEU A 37 20.96 -12.39 6.26
N ASN A 38 19.79 -12.89 5.88
CA ASN A 38 19.67 -14.14 5.14
C ASN A 38 20.33 -14.05 3.77
N PHE A 39 20.19 -12.94 3.06
CA PHE A 39 20.87 -12.72 1.79
C PHE A 39 22.40 -12.67 1.95
N LEU A 40 22.91 -11.95 2.95
CA LEU A 40 24.34 -11.89 3.26
C LEU A 40 24.91 -13.26 3.64
N ARG A 41 24.16 -14.06 4.42
CA ARG A 41 24.54 -15.45 4.74
C ARG A 41 24.67 -16.31 3.48
N ILE A 42 23.75 -16.15 2.52
CA ILE A 42 23.83 -16.85 1.23
C ILE A 42 25.10 -16.43 0.47
N LEU A 43 25.41 -15.14 0.43
CA LEU A 43 26.61 -14.62 -0.24
C LEU A 43 27.92 -15.07 0.42
N ALA A 44 27.93 -15.18 1.76
CA ALA A 44 29.11 -15.61 2.52
C ALA A 44 29.29 -17.14 2.55
N SER A 45 28.34 -17.91 2.00
CA SER A 45 28.44 -19.36 1.90
C SER A 45 29.60 -19.78 0.97
N PRO A 46 30.33 -20.88 1.25
CA PRO A 46 31.40 -21.38 0.38
C PRO A 46 30.93 -21.67 -1.06
N THR A 47 29.65 -21.98 -1.23
CA THR A 47 28.98 -22.19 -2.52
C THR A 47 27.72 -21.33 -2.56
N PRO A 48 27.82 -20.02 -2.91
CA PRO A 48 26.68 -19.12 -2.84
C PRO A 48 25.66 -19.46 -3.92
N ALA A 49 24.44 -19.82 -3.51
CA ALA A 49 23.32 -20.11 -4.39
C ALA A 49 22.22 -19.05 -4.18
N ILE A 50 22.31 -17.95 -4.93
CA ILE A 50 21.35 -16.85 -4.84
C ILE A 50 20.01 -17.32 -5.41
N SER A 51 19.04 -17.51 -4.52
CA SER A 51 17.69 -17.90 -4.90
C SER A 51 16.96 -16.78 -5.62
N ASP A 52 16.13 -17.17 -6.58
CA ASP A 52 15.18 -16.27 -7.21
C ASP A 52 14.16 -15.73 -6.19
N LEU A 53 13.77 -14.46 -6.33
CA LEU A 53 12.70 -13.88 -5.52
C LEU A 53 11.33 -14.31 -6.06
N PRO A 54 10.50 -15.03 -5.29
CA PRO A 54 9.14 -15.36 -5.68
C PRO A 54 8.24 -14.12 -5.51
N LEU A 55 7.63 -13.67 -6.60
CA LEU A 55 6.77 -12.48 -6.62
C LEU A 55 5.41 -12.80 -7.20
N ILE A 56 4.40 -12.01 -6.84
CA ILE A 56 3.04 -12.20 -7.36
C ILE A 56 2.96 -11.75 -8.82
N ASN A 57 2.38 -12.57 -9.68
CA ASN A 57 2.09 -12.19 -11.06
C ASN A 57 0.91 -11.21 -11.09
N ARG A 58 1.14 -9.95 -11.46
CA ARG A 58 0.09 -8.90 -11.44
C ARG A 58 -0.55 -8.66 -12.81
N ARG A 59 -0.53 -9.65 -13.71
CA ARG A 59 -1.31 -9.61 -14.96
C ARG A 59 -2.80 -9.66 -14.65
N SER A 60 -3.62 -9.03 -15.48
CA SER A 60 -5.08 -9.08 -15.38
C SER A 60 -5.62 -10.51 -15.42
N SER A 61 -4.96 -11.41 -16.15
CA SER A 61 -5.31 -12.84 -16.15
C SER A 61 -5.15 -13.55 -14.80
N ASN A 62 -4.38 -12.96 -13.87
CA ASN A 62 -4.21 -13.46 -12.51
C ASN A 62 -5.20 -12.82 -11.52
N SER A 63 -6.07 -11.90 -11.93
CA SER A 63 -7.12 -11.42 -11.02
C SER A 63 -8.31 -12.40 -11.01
N ARG A 64 -8.94 -12.54 -9.86
CA ARG A 64 -10.18 -13.29 -9.65
C ARG A 64 -11.14 -12.44 -8.84
N ALA A 65 -12.40 -12.43 -9.27
CA ALA A 65 -13.48 -11.90 -8.46
C ALA A 65 -14.14 -13.07 -7.73
N CYS A 66 -14.22 -12.98 -6.41
CA CYS A 66 -14.94 -13.94 -5.58
C CYS A 66 -16.11 -13.24 -4.91
N LYS A 67 -17.25 -13.91 -4.87
CA LYS A 67 -18.42 -13.47 -4.15
C LYS A 67 -18.53 -14.33 -2.91
N GLY A 68 -18.37 -13.73 -1.73
CA GLY A 68 -18.49 -14.48 -0.48
C GLY A 68 -19.88 -15.11 -0.37
N LEU A 69 -19.95 -16.43 -0.19
CA LEU A 69 -21.21 -17.18 -0.08
C LEU A 69 -22.09 -16.68 1.07
N LEU A 70 -21.47 -16.15 2.14
CA LEU A 70 -22.15 -15.71 3.36
C LEU A 70 -22.11 -14.19 3.57
N THR A 71 -21.10 -13.48 3.06
CA THR A 71 -20.91 -12.06 3.32
C THR A 71 -21.56 -11.14 2.28
N GLN A 72 -22.04 -11.68 1.14
CA GLN A 72 -22.50 -10.91 -0.04
C GLN A 72 -21.49 -9.89 -0.60
N VAL A 73 -20.33 -9.70 0.02
CA VAL A 73 -19.27 -8.82 -0.44
C VAL A 73 -18.51 -9.51 -1.56
N SER A 74 -18.48 -8.87 -2.73
CA SER A 74 -17.59 -9.25 -3.82
C SER A 74 -16.20 -8.71 -3.53
N CYS A 75 -15.19 -9.58 -3.47
CA CYS A 75 -13.79 -9.19 -3.37
C CYS A 75 -13.05 -9.52 -4.67
N ILE A 76 -12.04 -8.71 -5.01
CA ILE A 76 -11.11 -9.02 -6.09
C ILE A 76 -9.79 -9.36 -5.43
N PHE A 77 -9.23 -10.52 -5.76
CA PHE A 77 -7.91 -10.93 -5.31
C PHE A 77 -7.05 -11.39 -6.48
N LEU A 78 -5.74 -11.43 -6.26
CA LEU A 78 -4.81 -12.07 -7.18
C LEU A 78 -4.80 -13.57 -6.87
N SER A 79 -4.96 -14.41 -7.89
CA SER A 79 -4.83 -15.86 -7.76
C SER A 79 -3.36 -16.27 -7.57
N HIS A 80 -3.12 -17.56 -7.46
CA HIS A 80 -1.84 -18.14 -7.05
C HIS A 80 -0.76 -18.18 -8.14
N SER A 81 -0.85 -17.36 -9.21
CA SER A 81 0.24 -17.28 -10.20
C SER A 81 1.37 -16.39 -9.66
N PHE A 82 2.58 -16.95 -9.66
CA PHE A 82 3.80 -16.26 -9.28
C PHE A 82 4.71 -16.03 -10.50
N CYS A 83 5.60 -15.06 -10.39
CA CYS A 83 6.72 -14.87 -11.29
C CYS A 83 8.01 -14.71 -10.48
N THR A 84 9.15 -15.06 -11.06
CA THR A 84 10.44 -14.94 -10.37
C THR A 84 11.25 -13.76 -10.87
N ARG A 85 12.07 -13.19 -9.98
CA ARG A 85 13.18 -12.31 -10.36
C ARG A 85 14.47 -12.99 -9.97
N SER A 86 15.34 -13.16 -10.95
CA SER A 86 16.65 -13.75 -10.76
C SER A 86 17.73 -12.69 -10.93
N LEU A 87 18.73 -12.72 -10.05
CA LEU A 87 19.98 -11.98 -10.27
C LEU A 87 20.78 -12.57 -11.44
N MET A 88 20.67 -13.89 -11.66
CA MET A 88 21.47 -14.64 -12.65
C MET A 88 20.97 -14.45 -14.09
N ARG A 89 19.79 -13.88 -14.29
CA ARG A 89 19.22 -13.63 -15.62
C ARG A 89 19.30 -12.13 -15.95
N ALA A 90 20.02 -11.78 -17.02
CA ALA A 90 20.28 -10.40 -17.41
C ALA A 90 19.02 -9.52 -17.51
N ASN A 91 17.91 -10.08 -18.02
CA ASN A 91 16.65 -9.35 -18.16
C ASN A 91 15.90 -9.10 -16.83
N THR A 92 16.16 -9.88 -15.77
CA THR A 92 15.54 -9.71 -14.45
C THR A 92 16.49 -9.20 -13.38
N ALA A 93 17.80 -9.17 -13.64
CA ALA A 93 18.82 -8.77 -12.67
C ALA A 93 18.56 -7.36 -12.11
N LYS A 94 18.29 -6.37 -12.97
CA LYS A 94 17.94 -5.01 -12.51
C LYS A 94 16.68 -5.02 -11.64
N ALA A 95 15.67 -5.81 -11.98
CA ALA A 95 14.45 -5.90 -11.18
C ALA A 95 14.69 -6.57 -9.82
N PHE A 96 15.57 -7.57 -9.75
CA PHE A 96 16.03 -8.17 -8.50
C PHE A 96 16.73 -7.12 -7.62
N ILE A 97 17.69 -6.38 -8.16
CA ILE A 97 18.45 -5.36 -7.40
C ILE A 97 17.53 -4.24 -6.87
N ARG A 98 16.55 -3.82 -7.67
CA ARG A 98 15.58 -2.80 -7.24
C ARG A 98 14.84 -3.17 -5.96
N VAL A 99 14.50 -4.45 -5.76
CA VAL A 99 13.80 -4.91 -4.53
C VAL A 99 14.63 -4.56 -3.30
N TRP A 100 15.92 -4.92 -3.31
CA TRP A 100 16.84 -4.62 -2.22
C TRP A 100 17.04 -3.11 -2.03
N LYS A 101 17.17 -2.35 -3.11
CA LYS A 101 17.26 -0.88 -3.04
C LYS A 101 16.01 -0.21 -2.45
N VAL A 102 14.82 -0.70 -2.76
CA VAL A 102 13.58 -0.20 -2.13
C VAL A 102 13.53 -0.58 -0.65
N MET A 103 13.91 -1.81 -0.28
CA MET A 103 14.00 -2.21 1.13
C MET A 103 14.98 -1.33 1.92
N GLU A 104 16.17 -1.07 1.38
CA GLU A 104 17.18 -0.16 1.96
C GLU A 104 16.59 1.25 2.19
N MET A 105 15.98 1.84 1.15
CA MET A 105 15.40 3.18 1.23
C MET A 105 14.25 3.24 2.23
N CYS A 106 13.36 2.23 2.25
CA CYS A 106 12.28 2.12 3.23
C CYS A 106 12.81 1.98 4.65
N PHE A 107 13.84 1.16 4.87
CA PHE A 107 14.48 1.02 6.17
C PHE A 107 15.03 2.37 6.65
N GLY A 108 15.74 3.11 5.81
CA GLY A 108 16.26 4.44 6.13
C GLY A 108 15.15 5.45 6.48
N VAL A 109 14.03 5.42 5.76
CA VAL A 109 12.84 6.25 6.06
C VAL A 109 12.25 5.90 7.44
N LEU A 110 12.13 4.61 7.74
CA LEU A 110 11.58 4.12 9.01
C LEU A 110 12.49 4.42 10.20
N VAL A 111 13.82 4.33 10.04
CA VAL A 111 14.80 4.68 11.08
C VAL A 111 14.74 6.17 11.42
N GLN A 112 14.51 7.03 10.44
CA GLN A 112 14.34 8.46 10.66
C GLN A 112 12.95 8.84 11.21
N GLU A 113 12.07 7.86 11.44
CA GLU A 113 10.67 8.06 11.85
C GLU A 113 9.89 8.98 10.90
N LYS A 114 10.29 8.99 9.62
CA LYS A 114 9.66 9.79 8.58
C LYS A 114 8.68 8.96 7.76
N ARG A 115 7.87 9.66 6.99
CA ARG A 115 7.02 9.09 5.94
C ARG A 115 7.33 9.79 4.63
N VAL A 116 7.13 9.09 3.53
CA VAL A 116 7.31 9.64 2.18
C VAL A 116 6.13 9.30 1.29
N THR A 117 5.82 10.18 0.34
CA THR A 117 4.90 9.83 -0.75
C THR A 117 5.59 8.92 -1.78
N GLN A 118 4.81 8.20 -2.60
CA GLN A 118 5.38 7.41 -3.70
C GLN A 118 6.21 8.25 -4.69
N ARG A 119 5.86 9.53 -4.88
CA ARG A 119 6.62 10.44 -5.76
C ARG A 119 7.94 10.84 -5.13
N GLU A 120 7.95 11.19 -3.85
CA GLU A 120 9.19 11.47 -3.12
C GLU A 120 10.12 10.26 -3.11
N LEU A 121 9.58 9.06 -2.84
CA LEU A 121 10.37 7.83 -2.90
C LEU A 121 10.99 7.63 -4.30
N PHE A 122 10.21 7.90 -5.36
CA PHE A 122 10.72 7.85 -6.72
C PHE A 122 11.88 8.82 -6.94
N TYR A 123 11.76 10.09 -6.53
CA TYR A 123 12.85 11.05 -6.70
C TYR A 123 14.08 10.68 -5.87
N LYS A 124 13.91 10.21 -4.63
CA LYS A 124 15.02 9.72 -3.79
C LYS A 124 15.78 8.57 -4.46
N LEU A 125 15.06 7.57 -4.98
CA LEU A 125 15.65 6.42 -5.65
C LEU A 125 16.27 6.77 -7.02
N LEU A 126 15.67 7.72 -7.74
CA LEU A 126 16.23 8.24 -8.99
C LEU A 126 17.55 8.96 -8.76
N CYS A 127 17.67 9.72 -7.67
CA CYS A 127 18.91 10.42 -7.30
C CYS A 127 19.98 9.47 -6.75
N ASP A 128 19.60 8.53 -5.87
CA ASP A 128 20.55 7.59 -5.24
C ASP A 128 21.04 6.50 -6.21
N SER A 129 20.14 6.02 -7.10
CA SER A 129 20.33 4.81 -7.88
C SER A 129 19.77 4.95 -9.32
N PRO A 130 20.24 5.94 -10.11
CA PRO A 130 19.68 6.25 -11.44
C PRO A 130 19.78 5.09 -12.44
N ASP A 131 20.84 4.28 -12.36
CA ASP A 131 21.05 3.12 -13.26
C ASP A 131 19.98 2.04 -13.12
N TYR A 132 19.32 2.02 -11.97
CA TYR A 132 18.27 1.08 -11.63
C TYR A 132 16.89 1.72 -11.80
N PHE A 133 16.68 2.99 -11.44
CA PHE A 133 15.35 3.59 -11.48
C PHE A 133 15.26 4.69 -12.52
N THR A 134 14.57 4.42 -13.63
CA THR A 134 14.38 5.40 -14.71
C THR A 134 12.94 5.90 -14.85
N SER A 135 11.99 5.28 -14.13
CA SER A 135 10.58 5.67 -14.19
C SER A 135 9.84 5.37 -12.89
N GLN A 136 8.81 6.17 -12.61
CA GLN A 136 7.93 5.97 -11.47
C GLN A 136 7.23 4.60 -11.53
N LEU A 137 6.95 4.09 -12.73
CA LEU A 137 6.36 2.76 -12.93
C LEU A 137 7.24 1.65 -12.35
N GLN A 138 8.57 1.75 -12.50
CA GLN A 138 9.49 0.76 -11.93
C GLN A 138 9.46 0.79 -10.40
N VAL A 139 9.54 1.98 -9.80
CA VAL A 139 9.45 2.15 -8.35
C VAL A 139 8.11 1.60 -7.82
N ASN A 140 7.00 1.97 -8.44
CA ASN A 140 5.67 1.50 -8.02
C ASN A 140 5.53 -0.02 -8.10
N ARG A 141 6.06 -0.65 -9.16
CA ARG A 141 6.08 -2.12 -9.27
C ARG A 141 6.94 -2.74 -8.17
N THR A 142 8.13 -2.20 -7.93
CA THR A 142 9.04 -2.72 -6.90
C THR A 142 8.49 -2.53 -5.48
N ILE A 143 7.80 -1.42 -5.17
CA ILE A 143 7.08 -1.26 -3.89
C ILE A 143 6.11 -2.42 -3.69
N GLN A 144 5.32 -2.77 -4.71
CA GLN A 144 4.39 -3.89 -4.63
C GLN A 144 5.10 -5.23 -4.43
N ASP A 145 6.29 -5.41 -5.02
CA ASP A 145 7.12 -6.61 -4.84
C ASP A 145 7.62 -6.72 -3.40
N VAL A 146 8.08 -5.61 -2.80
CA VAL A 146 8.48 -5.55 -1.39
C VAL A 146 7.30 -5.80 -0.46
N VAL A 147 6.13 -5.21 -0.73
CA VAL A 147 4.87 -5.47 0.02
C VAL A 147 4.54 -6.97 0.03
N ALA A 148 4.64 -7.64 -1.12
CA ALA A 148 4.38 -9.07 -1.23
C ALA A 148 5.42 -9.92 -0.49
N LEU A 149 6.71 -9.59 -0.61
CA LEU A 149 7.79 -10.34 0.04
C LEU A 149 7.78 -10.19 1.56
N LEU A 150 7.50 -9.00 2.07
CA LEU A 150 7.48 -8.71 3.50
C LEU A 150 6.09 -8.90 4.12
N GLN A 151 5.07 -9.24 3.33
CA GLN A 151 3.68 -9.41 3.75
C GLN A 151 3.18 -8.24 4.61
N CYS A 152 3.42 -7.03 4.11
CA CYS A 152 3.08 -5.81 4.83
C CYS A 152 2.48 -4.77 3.91
N SER A 153 1.65 -3.90 4.47
CA SER A 153 1.05 -2.80 3.73
C SER A 153 2.12 -1.81 3.27
N ARG A 154 1.83 -1.12 2.16
CA ARG A 154 2.65 0.02 1.70
C ARG A 154 2.84 1.07 2.81
N TYR A 155 1.81 1.28 3.64
CA TYR A 155 1.89 2.23 4.75
C TYR A 155 2.96 1.81 5.77
N SER A 156 3.02 0.52 6.11
CA SER A 156 4.00 -0.04 7.04
C SER A 156 5.45 0.11 6.56
N LEU A 157 5.68 0.24 5.25
CA LEU A 157 6.98 0.56 4.66
C LEU A 157 7.37 2.05 4.77
N GLY A 158 6.58 2.87 5.48
CA GLY A 158 6.79 4.31 5.59
C GLY A 158 6.31 5.09 4.37
N ILE A 159 5.55 4.47 3.47
CA ILE A 159 5.07 5.09 2.23
C ILE A 159 3.59 5.47 2.38
N MET A 160 3.31 6.76 2.43
CA MET A 160 1.95 7.29 2.55
C MET A 160 1.32 7.63 1.20
N ALA A 161 -0.01 7.73 1.19
CA ALA A 161 -0.75 8.26 0.06
C ALA A 161 -0.53 9.78 -0.03
N SER A 162 -0.66 10.35 -1.22
CA SER A 162 -0.68 11.81 -1.35
C SER A 162 -2.06 12.35 -0.99
N SER A 163 -2.13 13.42 -0.21
CA SER A 163 -3.37 14.12 0.17
C SER A 163 -3.97 14.93 -1.00
N ARG A 164 -4.39 14.25 -2.07
CA ARG A 164 -4.95 14.86 -3.30
C ARG A 164 -6.41 14.49 -3.56
N GLY A 165 -6.96 13.56 -2.77
CA GLY A 165 -8.37 13.22 -2.83
C GLY A 165 -9.20 14.33 -2.19
N LEU A 166 -10.39 14.57 -2.73
CA LEU A 166 -11.38 15.48 -2.16
C LEU A 166 -12.62 14.68 -1.76
N VAL A 167 -13.27 15.08 -0.69
CA VAL A 167 -14.58 14.60 -0.27
C VAL A 167 -15.54 15.78 -0.13
N ALA A 168 -16.80 15.58 -0.51
CA ALA A 168 -17.87 16.57 -0.41
C ALA A 168 -19.21 15.85 -0.27
N GLY A 169 -20.20 16.55 0.29
CA GLY A 169 -21.55 16.04 0.51
C GLY A 169 -21.85 15.83 2.00
N ARG A 170 -22.94 15.10 2.29
CA ARG A 170 -23.51 14.92 3.65
C ARG A 170 -22.61 14.11 4.59
N LEU A 171 -21.51 14.71 5.03
CA LEU A 171 -20.47 14.10 5.86
C LEU A 171 -19.87 15.15 6.78
N LEU A 172 -19.87 14.89 8.07
CA LEU A 172 -19.15 15.66 9.07
C LEU A 172 -17.87 14.92 9.42
N LEU A 173 -16.75 15.64 9.38
CA LEU A 173 -15.42 15.14 9.74
C LEU A 173 -14.93 15.89 10.97
N GLN A 174 -14.43 15.17 11.96
CA GLN A 174 -13.86 15.80 13.15
C GLN A 174 -12.55 15.11 13.52
N GLU A 175 -11.44 15.86 13.42
CA GLU A 175 -10.17 15.44 13.99
C GLU A 175 -10.18 15.63 15.52
N PRO A 176 -9.41 14.85 16.28
CA PRO A 176 -9.32 15.01 17.73
C PRO A 176 -8.93 16.44 18.10
N ASN A 177 -9.71 17.07 18.98
CA ASN A 177 -9.51 18.44 19.46
C ASN A 177 -9.58 19.52 18.36
N GLN A 178 -10.18 19.22 17.21
CA GLN A 178 -10.45 20.21 16.16
C GLN A 178 -11.95 20.44 15.98
N GLU A 179 -12.27 21.54 15.33
CA GLU A 179 -13.64 21.87 14.94
C GLU A 179 -14.20 20.83 13.96
N VAL A 180 -15.52 20.66 14.02
CA VAL A 180 -16.23 19.78 13.08
C VAL A 180 -16.25 20.46 11.72
N VAL A 181 -15.77 19.77 10.70
CA VAL A 181 -15.84 20.19 9.31
C VAL A 181 -17.07 19.59 8.66
N ASP A 182 -17.99 20.43 8.21
CA ASP A 182 -19.12 20.02 7.38
C ASP A 182 -18.72 19.97 5.89
N CYS A 183 -18.65 18.75 5.34
CA CYS A 183 -18.30 18.55 3.93
C CYS A 183 -19.42 18.92 2.95
N SER A 184 -20.63 19.22 3.43
CA SER A 184 -21.73 19.74 2.60
C SER A 184 -21.57 21.22 2.29
N GLU A 185 -20.93 21.96 3.21
CA GLU A 185 -20.69 23.40 3.10
C GLU A 185 -19.30 23.75 2.51
N CYS A 186 -18.46 22.74 2.25
CA CYS A 186 -17.11 22.91 1.69
C CYS A 186 -17.06 23.46 0.25
N GLY A 187 -18.21 23.72 -0.38
CA GLY A 187 -18.34 24.40 -1.68
C GLY A 187 -17.49 23.81 -2.81
N LEU A 188 -16.88 24.72 -3.59
CA LEU A 188 -16.07 24.41 -4.78
C LEU A 188 -14.65 23.87 -4.48
N SER A 189 -14.23 23.85 -3.22
CA SER A 189 -12.92 23.33 -2.82
C SER A 189 -12.99 21.87 -2.37
N GLY A 190 -14.15 21.42 -1.87
CA GLY A 190 -14.25 20.16 -1.14
C GLY A 190 -13.34 20.12 0.09
N HIS A 191 -13.39 19.03 0.84
CA HIS A 191 -12.45 18.78 1.92
C HIS A 191 -11.33 17.85 1.46
N ALA A 192 -10.07 18.22 1.71
CA ALA A 192 -8.93 17.40 1.32
C ALA A 192 -8.79 16.18 2.23
N ILE A 193 -8.74 14.99 1.64
CA ILE A 193 -8.53 13.74 2.37
C ILE A 193 -7.04 13.60 2.68
N SER A 194 -6.71 13.52 3.97
CA SER A 194 -5.33 13.25 4.42
C SER A 194 -4.84 11.90 3.89
N GLY A 195 -3.61 11.87 3.38
CA GLY A 195 -2.91 10.63 3.01
C GLY A 195 -2.26 9.90 4.19
N ASP A 196 -2.29 10.48 5.39
CA ASP A 196 -1.80 9.85 6.61
C ASP A 196 -2.89 9.03 7.30
N LEU A 197 -2.70 7.71 7.31
CA LEU A 197 -3.66 6.78 7.93
C LEU A 197 -3.82 7.01 9.43
N ASN A 198 -2.79 7.45 10.16
CA ASN A 198 -2.92 7.71 11.59
C ASN A 198 -3.97 8.80 11.86
N ARG A 199 -3.98 9.87 11.04
CA ARG A 199 -4.98 10.93 11.14
C ARG A 199 -6.38 10.39 10.83
N LEU A 200 -6.48 9.54 9.80
CA LEU A 200 -7.75 8.92 9.40
C LEU A 200 -8.31 7.93 10.43
N GLU A 201 -7.46 7.16 11.12
CA GLU A 201 -7.89 6.24 12.18
C GLU A 201 -8.49 6.97 13.39
N THR A 202 -7.98 8.17 13.68
CA THR A 202 -8.49 9.02 14.76
C THR A 202 -9.67 9.92 14.34
N LEU A 203 -10.02 9.91 13.05
CA LEU A 203 -11.03 10.81 12.48
C LEU A 203 -12.44 10.30 12.84
N ILE A 204 -13.24 11.16 13.46
CA ILE A 204 -14.65 10.87 13.72
C ILE A 204 -15.44 11.25 12.47
N LEU A 205 -16.10 10.27 11.86
CA LEU A 205 -16.97 10.44 10.70
C LEU A 205 -18.44 10.33 11.12
N LYS A 206 -19.26 11.33 10.78
CA LYS A 206 -20.73 11.26 10.96
C LYS A 206 -21.41 11.56 9.63
N THR A 207 -22.31 10.70 9.19
CA THR A 207 -22.99 10.85 7.89
C THR A 207 -24.36 10.17 7.91
N ASP A 208 -25.31 10.75 7.18
CA ASP A 208 -26.60 10.17 6.85
C ASP A 208 -26.68 9.76 5.35
N ALA A 209 -25.54 9.76 4.65
CA ALA A 209 -25.43 9.40 3.25
C ALA A 209 -25.81 7.93 3.02
N ARG A 210 -26.68 7.69 2.03
CA ARG A 210 -27.07 6.33 1.63
C ARG A 210 -26.10 5.68 0.66
N TYR A 211 -25.31 6.50 -0.05
CA TYR A 211 -24.40 6.06 -1.09
C TYR A 211 -23.11 6.86 -1.05
N ILE A 212 -22.00 6.22 -1.44
CA ILE A 212 -20.72 6.87 -1.69
C ILE A 212 -20.48 6.80 -3.20
N ILE A 213 -20.25 7.95 -3.82
CA ILE A 213 -19.94 8.04 -5.25
C ILE A 213 -18.45 8.34 -5.40
N VAL A 214 -17.72 7.41 -6.01
CA VAL A 214 -16.29 7.59 -6.29
C VAL A 214 -16.14 8.18 -7.69
N VAL A 215 -15.60 9.39 -7.78
CA VAL A 215 -15.41 10.12 -9.03
C VAL A 215 -13.92 10.25 -9.31
N GLU A 216 -13.46 9.71 -10.44
CA GLU A 216 -12.04 9.77 -10.84
C GLU A 216 -11.58 11.22 -11.09
N LYS A 217 -12.41 12.00 -11.78
CA LYS A 217 -12.04 13.35 -12.23
C LYS A 217 -12.52 14.41 -11.24
N VAL A 218 -11.56 15.09 -10.60
CA VAL A 218 -11.83 16.18 -9.63
C VAL A 218 -12.80 17.23 -10.20
N SER A 219 -12.62 17.66 -11.46
CA SER A 219 -13.53 18.65 -12.08
C SER A 219 -14.98 18.19 -12.15
N SER A 220 -15.22 16.87 -12.25
CA SER A 220 -16.58 16.32 -12.26
C SER A 220 -17.17 16.31 -10.85
N LEU A 221 -16.37 15.99 -9.83
CA LEU A 221 -16.76 16.06 -8.43
C LEU A 221 -17.18 17.49 -8.03
N LEU A 222 -16.39 18.50 -8.42
CA LEU A 222 -16.71 19.91 -8.14
C LEU A 222 -17.99 20.38 -8.86
N LYS A 223 -18.29 19.84 -10.03
CA LYS A 223 -19.57 20.13 -10.72
C LYS A 223 -20.76 19.48 -10.02
N LEU A 224 -20.59 18.26 -9.50
CA LEU A 224 -21.61 17.54 -8.75
C LEU A 224 -21.91 18.22 -7.41
N SER A 225 -20.90 18.70 -6.68
CA SER A 225 -21.10 19.40 -5.41
C SER A 225 -21.85 20.72 -5.57
N ASN A 226 -21.63 21.45 -6.67
CA ASN A 226 -22.33 22.71 -6.95
C ASN A 226 -23.84 22.57 -7.18
N ASN A 227 -24.31 21.39 -7.59
CA ASN A 227 -25.72 21.15 -7.86
C ASN A 227 -26.49 20.64 -6.63
N HIS A 228 -25.97 20.88 -5.42
CA HIS A 228 -26.53 20.52 -4.11
C HIS A 228 -26.84 19.01 -3.95
N LEU A 229 -25.78 18.22 -3.74
CA LEU A 229 -25.86 16.83 -3.24
C LEU A 229 -26.21 16.75 -1.75
#